data_AF-A0A6P2IAG5-F1
#
_entry.id   AF-A0A6P2IAG5-F1
#
_cell.length_a   1.000
_cell.length_b   1.000
_cell.length_c   1.000
_cell.angle_alpha   90.00
_cell.angle_beta   90.00
_cell.angle_gamma   90.00
#
_symmetry.space_group_name_H-M   'P 1'
#
loop_
_entity.id
_entity.type
_entity.pdbx_description
1 polymer ?
#
loop_
_entity_poly.entity_id
_entity_poly.type
_entity_poly.pdbx_seq_one_letter_code
_entity_poly.pdbx_strand_id
1 'polypeptide(L)'
;MTVDDHRYLLMPIARRIARCAVLLTLASLPAAPAWAEAPATQDAWTVAARQAILQRLQIPAGSGHPSSGTYTARLSARIGRDGSVTHVEIGQSSGYADLDQAAVAAFRRGNVPAFSPDMPQDSMLLNVPIVFDLGPAQPDAGNGRRFSDAMTGLSFSVPVPLQVGERHTRPSMPLIVDVTNPEPVPRYAGKSDSLCAVALKSQSSAMADVPQRELNSPEAIANLKASIESTISILGVIERVMPIEFGGGVKGQETVYSPKIGPDHERVRLYMALGDTPNYRVSLTCATYVEDMPKALPLFRSIARTMALGKSH
;
A
#
# COMPACT_ATOMS: atom_id res chain seq x y z
N MET A 1 2.48 26.78 35.54
CA MET A 1 3.95 26.96 35.55
C MET A 1 4.54 25.59 35.33
N THR A 2 5.18 25.18 34.24
CA THR A 2 5.86 25.78 33.06
C THR A 2 5.72 24.72 31.95
N VAL A 3 5.07 24.99 30.81
CA VAL A 3 5.59 25.53 29.52
C VAL A 3 6.57 24.60 28.79
N ASP A 4 6.11 24.19 27.60
CA ASP A 4 6.78 23.76 26.35
C ASP A 4 7.67 22.51 26.29
N ASP A 5 7.29 21.60 25.38
CA ASP A 5 8.25 21.07 24.42
C ASP A 5 7.57 20.72 23.07
N HIS A 6 7.38 21.76 22.24
CA HIS A 6 7.10 21.64 20.81
C HIS A 6 8.26 22.24 20.01
N ARG A 7 9.17 21.38 19.54
CA ARG A 7 10.10 21.51 18.40
C ARG A 7 10.73 20.13 18.31
N TYR A 8 10.71 19.38 17.20
CA TYR A 8 11.58 19.56 16.06
C TYR A 8 10.97 18.82 14.85
N LEU A 9 10.49 19.59 13.88
CA LEU A 9 10.69 19.29 12.47
C LEU A 9 11.75 20.28 11.97
N LEU A 10 12.40 19.91 10.86
CA LEU A 10 13.27 20.73 9.97
C LEU A 10 14.78 20.44 10.07
N MET A 11 15.22 19.54 9.20
CA MET A 11 16.40 19.77 8.35
C MET A 11 16.11 20.95 7.40
N PRO A 12 17.10 21.78 6.98
CA PRO A 12 18.03 21.36 5.92
C PRO A 12 19.45 22.01 5.89
N ILE A 13 20.35 21.34 5.14
CA ILE A 13 21.48 21.85 4.33
C ILE A 13 22.52 22.77 5.01
N ALA A 14 23.77 22.30 5.12
CA ALA A 14 24.94 22.94 4.48
C ALA A 14 26.26 22.17 4.71
N ARG A 15 26.97 21.94 3.60
CA ARG A 15 28.35 21.48 3.49
C ARG A 15 29.33 22.47 4.16
N ARG A 16 30.45 21.98 4.74
CA ARG A 16 31.83 22.14 4.21
C ARG A 16 32.96 21.76 5.21
N ILE A 17 33.81 20.86 4.73
CA ILE A 17 35.30 20.89 4.71
C ILE A 17 36.08 20.77 6.03
N ALA A 18 36.82 19.65 6.17
CA ALA A 18 38.29 19.61 6.35
C ALA A 18 38.78 18.18 6.03
N ARG A 19 39.28 17.90 4.81
CA ARG A 19 40.73 17.87 4.45
C ARG A 19 41.63 17.24 5.52
N CYS A 20 41.93 15.96 5.35
CA CYS A 20 43.28 15.42 5.58
C CYS A 20 43.62 14.48 4.43
N ALA A 21 44.61 14.90 3.65
CA ALA A 21 45.18 14.12 2.56
C ALA A 21 46.29 13.24 3.13
N VAL A 22 46.22 11.93 2.86
CA VAL A 22 47.40 11.07 2.79
C VAL A 22 47.31 10.31 1.48
N LEU A 23 48.18 10.71 0.56
CA LEU A 23 48.44 10.03 -0.71
C LEU A 23 49.25 8.76 -0.42
N LEU A 24 48.65 7.60 -0.70
CA LEU A 24 49.39 6.37 -0.96
C LEU A 24 48.99 5.90 -2.36
N THR A 25 49.91 6.13 -3.29
CA THR A 25 49.87 5.68 -4.67
C THR A 25 50.05 4.17 -4.73
N LEU A 26 48.95 3.45 -4.96
CA LEU A 26 48.95 2.07 -5.42
C LEU A 26 48.15 2.01 -6.73
N ALA A 27 48.86 1.60 -7.77
CA ALA A 27 48.43 1.14 -9.08
C ALA A 27 46.94 1.32 -9.45
N SER A 28 46.70 2.23 -10.39
CA SER A 28 45.51 2.27 -11.23
C SER A 28 45.41 1.00 -12.08
N LEU A 29 44.72 -0.01 -11.58
CA LEU A 29 44.00 -0.99 -12.40
C LEU A 29 42.54 -0.54 -12.44
N PRO A 30 41.90 -0.40 -13.61
CA PRO A 30 40.45 -0.31 -13.64
C PRO A 30 39.94 -1.59 -12.97
N ALA A 31 39.15 -1.46 -11.91
CA ALA A 31 38.37 -2.58 -11.40
C ALA A 31 37.53 -3.05 -12.59
N ALA A 32 37.91 -4.17 -13.19
CA ALA A 32 37.03 -4.88 -14.10
C ALA A 32 35.70 -5.05 -13.36
N PRO A 33 34.55 -4.74 -13.97
CA PRO A 33 33.28 -5.07 -13.34
C PRO A 33 33.37 -6.56 -13.01
N ALA A 34 33.26 -6.89 -11.73
CA ALA A 34 33.18 -8.27 -11.28
C ALA A 34 31.89 -8.82 -11.89
N TRP A 35 31.99 -9.38 -13.09
CA TRP A 35 30.97 -10.25 -13.63
C TRP A 35 30.95 -11.41 -12.65
N ALA A 36 29.79 -11.66 -12.04
CA ALA A 36 29.58 -12.83 -11.21
C ALA A 36 30.20 -14.03 -11.95
N GLU A 37 31.09 -14.75 -11.25
CA GLU A 37 31.84 -15.88 -11.78
C GLU A 37 30.87 -16.79 -12.54
N ALA A 38 31.19 -17.12 -13.79
CA ALA A 38 30.30 -17.92 -14.63
C ALA A 38 30.00 -19.25 -13.88
N PRO A 39 28.73 -19.71 -13.87
CA PRO A 39 28.38 -20.94 -13.17
C PRO A 39 29.28 -22.10 -13.60
N ALA A 40 29.70 -22.95 -12.65
CA ALA A 40 30.67 -24.01 -12.95
C ALA A 40 30.06 -25.25 -13.62
N THR A 41 28.73 -25.42 -13.53
CA THR A 41 28.01 -26.60 -14.05
C THR A 41 26.67 -26.22 -14.67
N GLN A 42 26.13 -27.09 -15.52
CA GLN A 42 24.81 -26.90 -16.13
C GLN A 42 23.66 -26.71 -15.11
N ASP A 43 23.68 -27.42 -13.99
CA ASP A 43 22.66 -27.28 -12.95
C ASP A 43 22.75 -25.93 -12.23
N ALA A 44 23.97 -25.51 -11.89
CA ALA A 44 24.24 -24.20 -11.31
C ALA A 44 23.84 -23.08 -12.29
N TRP A 45 24.11 -23.28 -13.58
CA TRP A 45 23.69 -22.39 -14.64
C TRP A 45 22.15 -22.31 -14.72
N THR A 46 21.45 -23.44 -14.65
CA THR A 46 19.98 -23.49 -14.74
C THR A 46 19.33 -22.72 -13.59
N VAL A 47 19.86 -22.86 -12.38
CA VAL A 47 19.41 -22.11 -11.21
C VAL A 47 19.69 -20.61 -11.39
N ALA A 48 20.91 -20.24 -11.80
CA ALA A 48 21.31 -18.85 -11.97
C ALA A 48 20.50 -18.15 -13.08
N ALA A 49 20.24 -18.83 -14.20
CA ALA A 49 19.42 -18.33 -15.30
C ALA A 49 17.98 -18.06 -14.85
N ARG A 50 17.36 -19.00 -14.10
CA ARG A 50 16.02 -18.83 -13.53
C ARG A 50 15.98 -17.64 -12.56
N GLN A 51 16.94 -17.52 -11.66
CA GLN A 51 17.03 -16.41 -10.72
C GLN A 51 17.17 -15.06 -11.44
N ALA A 52 18.02 -14.98 -12.47
CA ALA A 52 18.20 -13.76 -13.26
C ALA A 52 16.90 -13.29 -13.95
N ILE A 53 16.07 -14.23 -14.42
CA ILE A 53 14.75 -13.93 -15.00
C ILE A 53 13.78 -13.44 -13.91
N LEU A 54 13.69 -14.16 -12.79
CA LEU A 54 12.79 -13.82 -11.68
C LEU A 54 13.11 -12.46 -11.05
N GLN A 55 14.39 -12.09 -10.93
CA GLN A 55 14.81 -10.78 -10.43
C GLN A 55 14.38 -9.60 -11.31
N ARG A 56 14.07 -9.86 -12.59
CA ARG A 56 13.59 -8.85 -13.55
C ARG A 56 12.07 -8.84 -13.69
N LEU A 57 11.40 -9.78 -13.04
CA LEU A 57 9.95 -9.84 -13.03
C LEU A 57 9.42 -8.60 -12.32
N GLN A 58 8.54 -7.88 -13.00
CA GLN A 58 7.80 -6.76 -12.43
C GLN A 58 6.33 -7.09 -12.53
N ILE A 59 5.66 -7.14 -11.38
CA ILE A 59 4.21 -7.32 -11.31
C ILE A 59 3.57 -6.02 -11.84
N PRO A 60 2.71 -6.10 -12.87
CA PRO A 60 1.97 -4.93 -13.36
C PRO A 60 1.15 -4.30 -12.23
N ALA A 61 1.06 -2.98 -12.21
CA ALA A 61 0.06 -2.28 -11.39
C ALA A 61 -1.21 -2.08 -12.22
N GLY A 62 -2.39 -2.30 -11.63
CA GLY A 62 -3.68 -2.04 -12.27
C GLY A 62 -4.69 -3.19 -12.14
N SER A 63 -5.87 -3.01 -12.72
CA SER A 63 -7.03 -3.89 -12.55
C SER A 63 -7.13 -5.04 -13.57
N GLY A 64 -6.06 -5.35 -14.31
CA GLY A 64 -6.05 -6.38 -15.37
C GLY A 64 -5.94 -7.82 -14.86
N HIS A 65 -5.61 -7.97 -13.57
CA HIS A 65 -5.53 -9.23 -12.83
C HIS A 65 -6.07 -9.03 -11.41
N PRO A 66 -6.37 -10.13 -10.67
CA PRO A 66 -6.87 -10.05 -9.30
C PRO A 66 -5.80 -9.50 -8.36
N SER A 67 -6.19 -8.75 -7.34
CA SER A 67 -5.26 -8.15 -6.38
C SER A 67 -4.68 -9.12 -5.34
N SER A 68 -5.09 -10.39 -5.36
CA SER A 68 -4.63 -11.43 -4.43
C SER A 68 -4.71 -12.82 -5.07
N GLY A 69 -4.06 -13.79 -4.44
CA GLY A 69 -3.99 -15.17 -4.91
C GLY A 69 -2.67 -15.50 -5.60
N THR A 70 -2.52 -16.78 -5.93
CA THR A 70 -1.33 -17.31 -6.58
C THR A 70 -1.66 -17.76 -7.99
N TYR A 71 -0.99 -17.19 -8.98
CA TYR A 71 -1.18 -17.50 -10.39
C TYR A 71 0.13 -17.99 -10.99
N THR A 72 0.09 -19.03 -11.81
CA THR A 72 1.30 -19.62 -12.40
C THR A 72 1.23 -19.56 -13.91
N ALA A 73 2.22 -18.91 -14.54
CA ALA A 73 2.48 -19.01 -15.97
C ALA A 73 3.68 -19.93 -16.21
N ARG A 74 3.64 -20.77 -17.24
CA ARG A 74 4.80 -21.58 -17.66
C ARG A 74 5.31 -21.08 -18.99
N LEU A 75 6.56 -20.62 -18.99
CA LEU A 75 7.21 -20.11 -20.18
C LEU A 75 8.39 -20.99 -20.54
N SER A 76 8.61 -21.13 -21.84
CA SER A 76 9.76 -21.79 -22.44
C SER A 76 10.53 -20.79 -23.27
N ALA A 77 11.83 -20.68 -23.02
CA ALA A 77 12.70 -19.77 -23.76
C ALA A 77 13.93 -20.49 -24.33
N ARG A 78 14.31 -20.13 -25.55
CA ARG A 78 15.54 -20.62 -26.17
C ARG A 78 16.69 -19.67 -25.84
N ILE A 79 17.67 -20.19 -25.12
CA ILE A 79 18.84 -19.45 -24.65
C ILE A 79 20.05 -19.84 -25.48
N GLY A 80 20.77 -18.86 -26.02
CA GLY A 80 22.05 -19.07 -26.70
C GLY A 80 23.21 -19.23 -25.71
N ARG A 81 24.34 -19.77 -26.19
CA ARG A 81 25.56 -19.96 -25.39
C ARG A 81 26.06 -18.69 -24.70
N ASP A 82 25.86 -17.52 -25.32
CA ASP A 82 26.22 -16.21 -24.78
C ASP A 82 25.22 -15.65 -23.74
N GLY A 83 24.17 -16.42 -23.42
CA GLY A 83 23.10 -16.01 -22.51
C GLY A 83 21.98 -15.20 -23.16
N SER A 84 22.02 -14.99 -24.48
CA SER A 84 20.97 -14.29 -25.22
C SER A 84 19.67 -15.09 -25.24
N VAL A 85 18.54 -14.38 -25.11
CA VAL A 85 17.19 -14.96 -25.20
C VAL A 85 16.65 -14.70 -26.60
N THR A 86 16.50 -15.75 -27.40
CA THR A 86 16.14 -15.60 -28.84
C THR A 86 14.67 -15.86 -29.13
N HIS A 87 14.03 -16.74 -28.36
CA HIS A 87 12.61 -17.06 -28.49
C HIS A 87 12.00 -17.27 -27.11
N VAL A 88 10.76 -16.79 -26.92
CA VAL A 88 9.99 -16.94 -25.68
C VAL A 88 8.56 -17.31 -26.06
N GLU A 89 8.07 -18.41 -25.50
CA GLU A 89 6.72 -18.92 -25.71
C GLU A 89 6.03 -19.15 -24.36
N ILE A 90 4.73 -18.90 -24.31
CA ILE A 90 3.88 -19.20 -23.16
C ILE A 90 3.28 -20.59 -23.39
N GLY A 91 3.80 -21.60 -22.68
CA GLY A 91 3.25 -22.96 -22.73
C GLY A 91 1.98 -23.11 -21.88
N GLN A 92 1.85 -22.33 -20.81
CA GLN A 92 0.63 -22.25 -20.00
C GLN A 92 0.43 -20.81 -19.50
N SER A 93 -0.74 -20.24 -19.82
CA SER A 93 -1.15 -18.92 -19.33
C SER A 93 -1.47 -18.95 -17.83
N SER A 94 -1.21 -17.85 -17.14
CA SER A 94 -1.67 -17.60 -15.77
C SER A 94 -3.19 -17.39 -15.67
N GLY A 95 -3.86 -17.16 -16.80
CA GLY A 95 -5.26 -16.75 -16.89
C GLY A 95 -5.45 -15.25 -17.07
N TYR A 96 -4.39 -14.44 -16.96
CA TYR A 96 -4.45 -12.97 -17.07
C TYR A 96 -3.39 -12.45 -18.04
N ALA A 97 -3.84 -11.64 -19.00
CA ALA A 97 -3.01 -11.23 -20.14
C ALA A 97 -1.86 -10.29 -19.73
N ASP A 98 -2.06 -9.44 -18.74
CA ASP A 98 -1.06 -8.50 -18.25
C ASP A 98 0.04 -9.21 -17.42
N LEU A 99 -0.32 -10.20 -16.59
CA LEU A 99 0.64 -11.07 -15.90
C LEU A 99 1.47 -11.88 -16.91
N ASP A 100 0.83 -12.45 -17.92
CA ASP A 100 1.53 -13.18 -18.98
C ASP A 100 2.49 -12.29 -19.77
N GLN A 101 2.08 -11.07 -20.10
CA GLN A 101 2.95 -10.08 -20.75
C GLN A 101 4.13 -9.68 -19.85
N ALA A 102 3.91 -9.52 -18.54
CA ALA A 102 4.97 -9.23 -17.59
C ALA A 102 6.00 -10.36 -17.50
N ALA A 103 5.54 -11.61 -17.51
CA ALA A 103 6.39 -12.79 -17.59
C ALA A 103 7.24 -12.77 -18.86
N VAL A 104 6.63 -12.58 -20.04
CA VAL A 104 7.38 -12.49 -21.31
C VAL A 104 8.38 -11.34 -21.29
N ALA A 105 8.00 -10.19 -20.74
CA ALA A 105 8.89 -9.04 -20.61
C ALA A 105 10.10 -9.35 -19.72
N ALA A 106 9.95 -10.13 -18.64
CA ALA A 106 11.06 -10.50 -17.76
C ALA A 106 12.17 -11.26 -18.52
N PHE A 107 11.79 -12.16 -19.44
CA PHE A 107 12.74 -12.84 -20.33
C PHE A 107 13.42 -11.91 -21.34
N ARG A 108 12.71 -10.88 -21.84
CA ARG A 108 13.23 -9.98 -22.89
C ARG A 108 14.07 -8.83 -22.36
N ARG A 109 13.95 -8.48 -21.08
CA ARG A 109 14.63 -7.32 -20.47
C ARG A 109 16.14 -7.46 -20.30
N GLY A 110 16.71 -8.65 -20.47
CA GLY A 110 18.15 -8.84 -20.40
C GLY A 110 18.57 -10.28 -20.59
N ASN A 111 19.89 -10.48 -20.72
CA ASN A 111 20.48 -11.80 -20.91
C ASN A 111 20.56 -12.59 -19.60
N VAL A 112 20.53 -13.91 -19.67
CA VAL A 112 20.90 -14.76 -18.54
C VAL A 112 22.42 -14.97 -18.52
N PRO A 113 23.02 -15.61 -17.50
CA PRO A 113 24.44 -15.95 -17.55
C PRO A 113 24.79 -16.75 -18.80
N ALA A 114 25.98 -16.53 -19.36
CA ALA A 114 26.51 -17.37 -20.42
C ALA A 114 26.64 -18.83 -19.94
N PHE A 115 26.62 -19.77 -20.88
CA PHE A 115 26.73 -21.20 -20.59
C PHE A 115 28.03 -21.52 -19.86
N SER A 116 27.94 -22.47 -18.94
CA SER A 116 29.10 -23.00 -18.23
C SER A 116 30.00 -23.80 -19.19
N PRO A 117 31.31 -23.97 -18.90
CA PRO A 117 32.25 -24.64 -19.80
C PRO A 117 31.87 -26.09 -20.15
N ASP A 118 31.10 -26.76 -19.29
CA ASP A 118 30.60 -28.13 -19.45
C ASP A 118 29.36 -28.25 -20.35
N MET A 119 28.84 -27.14 -20.88
CA MET A 119 27.69 -27.11 -21.80
C MET A 119 28.16 -26.97 -23.27
N PRO A 120 28.32 -28.08 -24.03
CA PRO A 120 28.83 -28.05 -25.41
C PRO A 120 27.80 -27.60 -26.47
N GLN A 121 26.53 -27.50 -26.12
CA GLN A 121 25.47 -27.05 -27.01
C GLN A 121 25.51 -25.54 -27.30
N ASP A 122 25.02 -25.13 -28.49
CA ASP A 122 24.93 -23.72 -28.88
C ASP A 122 23.66 -23.03 -28.35
N SER A 123 22.63 -23.80 -28.04
CA SER A 123 21.41 -23.31 -27.42
C SER A 123 20.74 -24.35 -26.54
N MET A 124 19.92 -23.89 -25.58
CA MET A 124 19.14 -24.75 -24.70
C MET A 124 17.74 -24.19 -24.50
N LEU A 125 16.74 -25.08 -24.40
CA LEU A 125 15.38 -24.71 -24.06
C LEU A 125 15.24 -24.71 -22.53
N LEU A 126 14.98 -23.54 -21.95
CA LEU A 126 14.77 -23.37 -20.52
C LEU A 126 13.28 -23.21 -20.23
N ASN A 127 12.73 -24.15 -19.45
CA ASN A 127 11.37 -24.07 -18.94
C ASN A 127 11.37 -23.46 -17.54
N VAL A 128 10.59 -22.39 -17.36
CA VAL A 128 10.49 -21.65 -16.10
C VAL A 128 9.01 -21.51 -15.70
N PRO A 129 8.59 -22.08 -14.57
CA PRO A 129 7.33 -21.72 -13.94
C PRO A 129 7.51 -20.37 -13.23
N ILE A 130 6.74 -19.37 -13.65
CA ILE A 130 6.66 -18.08 -12.97
C ILE A 130 5.42 -18.10 -12.08
N VAL A 131 5.65 -18.00 -10.78
CA VAL A 131 4.59 -17.91 -9.77
C VAL A 131 4.43 -16.44 -9.40
N PHE A 132 3.26 -15.89 -9.72
CA PHE A 132 2.80 -14.59 -9.24
C PHE A 132 2.10 -14.82 -7.90
N ASP A 133 2.77 -14.48 -6.81
CA ASP A 133 2.17 -14.45 -5.48
C ASP A 133 1.73 -13.02 -5.18
N LEU A 134 0.43 -12.77 -5.24
CA LEU A 134 -0.19 -11.48 -4.98
C LEU A 134 -0.65 -11.37 -3.51
N GLY A 135 -0.25 -12.33 -2.67
CA GLY A 135 -0.66 -12.40 -1.28
C GLY A 135 -1.95 -13.20 -1.06
N PRO A 136 -2.38 -13.35 0.19
CA PRO A 136 -3.50 -14.21 0.56
C PRO A 136 -4.80 -13.74 -0.10
N ALA A 137 -5.54 -14.69 -0.69
CA ALA A 137 -6.91 -14.45 -1.14
C ALA A 137 -7.74 -13.96 0.05
N GLN A 138 -8.35 -12.79 -0.10
CA GLN A 138 -9.04 -12.13 0.99
C GLN A 138 -10.31 -12.92 1.38
N PRO A 139 -10.46 -13.35 2.65
CA PRO A 139 -11.68 -14.02 3.09
C PRO A 139 -12.83 -13.02 3.04
N ASP A 140 -13.94 -13.44 2.42
CA ASP A 140 -15.25 -12.79 2.40
C ASP A 140 -15.35 -11.43 1.70
N ALA A 141 -15.19 -11.43 0.36
CA ALA A 141 -15.94 -10.50 -0.48
C ALA A 141 -17.43 -10.86 -0.47
N GLY A 142 -18.09 -10.65 0.67
CA GLY A 142 -19.54 -10.53 0.72
C GLY A 142 -19.96 -9.38 -0.20
N ASN A 143 -20.45 -9.72 -1.39
CA ASN A 143 -21.05 -8.83 -2.38
C ASN A 143 -20.34 -7.48 -2.61
N GLY A 144 -19.01 -7.44 -2.42
CA GLY A 144 -18.16 -6.25 -2.55
C GLY A 144 -18.51 -5.09 -1.59
N ARG A 145 -19.42 -5.30 -0.63
CA ARG A 145 -20.03 -4.21 0.17
C ARG A 145 -19.88 -4.36 1.67
N ARG A 146 -19.35 -5.49 2.13
CA ARG A 146 -19.09 -5.75 3.55
C ARG A 146 -17.63 -6.14 3.72
N PHE A 147 -17.07 -5.73 4.84
CA PHE A 147 -15.72 -6.07 5.25
C PHE A 147 -15.76 -6.59 6.69
N SER A 148 -14.97 -7.63 6.96
CA SER A 148 -14.69 -8.12 8.31
C SER A 148 -13.27 -8.64 8.39
N ASP A 149 -12.55 -8.30 9.46
CA ASP A 149 -11.20 -8.79 9.76
C ASP A 149 -11.18 -9.44 11.14
N ALA A 150 -10.97 -10.74 11.19
CA ALA A 150 -10.99 -11.51 12.43
C ALA A 150 -9.86 -11.14 13.40
N MET A 151 -8.71 -10.69 12.88
CA MET A 151 -7.53 -10.37 13.70
C MET A 151 -7.73 -9.08 14.51
N THR A 152 -8.25 -8.04 13.88
CA THR A 152 -8.51 -6.75 14.53
C THR A 152 -9.92 -6.64 15.10
N GLY A 153 -10.83 -7.52 14.68
CA GLY A 153 -12.25 -7.42 14.99
C GLY A 153 -12.98 -6.34 14.18
N LEU A 154 -12.32 -5.66 13.25
CA LEU A 154 -12.94 -4.60 12.45
C LEU A 154 -14.00 -5.19 11.52
N SER A 155 -15.18 -4.57 11.50
CA SER A 155 -16.19 -4.83 10.49
C SER A 155 -16.88 -3.53 10.07
N PHE A 156 -17.31 -3.46 8.80
CA PHE A 156 -18.12 -2.37 8.29
C PHE A 156 -18.86 -2.76 7.02
N SER A 157 -19.78 -1.90 6.60
CA SER A 157 -20.47 -2.02 5.31
C SER A 157 -20.47 -0.70 4.56
N VAL A 158 -20.47 -0.76 3.24
CA VAL A 158 -20.54 0.41 2.37
C VAL A 158 -21.89 0.46 1.65
N PRO A 159 -22.55 1.64 1.56
CA PRO A 159 -23.80 1.80 0.84
C PRO A 159 -23.58 1.74 -0.67
N VAL A 160 -24.61 1.37 -1.44
CA VAL A 160 -24.60 1.51 -2.91
C VAL A 160 -24.39 3.01 -3.26
N PRO A 161 -23.56 3.34 -4.26
CA PRO A 161 -22.84 2.46 -5.18
C PRO A 161 -21.44 2.00 -4.73
N LEU A 162 -21.01 2.38 -3.53
CA LEU A 162 -19.64 2.18 -3.05
C LEU A 162 -19.28 0.70 -2.90
N GLN A 163 -17.99 0.42 -3.04
CA GLN A 163 -17.43 -0.93 -2.90
C GLN A 163 -16.24 -0.92 -1.94
N VAL A 164 -16.04 -2.04 -1.25
CA VAL A 164 -14.84 -2.31 -0.47
C VAL A 164 -13.71 -2.58 -1.46
N GLY A 165 -12.63 -1.80 -1.33
CA GLY A 165 -11.43 -1.91 -2.14
C GLY A 165 -10.34 -2.74 -1.45
N GLU A 166 -9.10 -2.43 -1.82
CA GLU A 166 -7.92 -3.16 -1.38
C GLU A 166 -7.62 -2.95 0.11
N ARG A 167 -6.94 -3.95 0.69
CA ARG A 167 -6.42 -3.93 2.07
C ARG A 167 -4.92 -3.70 2.04
N HIS A 168 -4.46 -2.82 2.92
CA HIS A 168 -3.03 -2.49 3.08
C HIS A 168 -2.64 -2.34 4.54
N THR A 169 -1.34 -2.27 4.81
CA THR A 169 -0.79 -2.03 6.15
C THR A 169 0.33 -0.98 6.10
N ARG A 170 0.56 -0.29 7.22
CA ARG A 170 1.71 0.61 7.45
C ARG A 170 2.19 0.46 8.90
N PRO A 171 3.45 0.83 9.24
CA PRO A 171 4.01 0.58 10.56
C PRO A 171 3.16 1.05 11.77
N SER A 172 2.41 2.15 11.64
CA SER A 172 1.52 2.66 12.68
C SER A 172 0.02 2.43 12.41
N MET A 173 -0.30 1.82 11.28
CA MET A 173 -1.67 1.53 10.84
C MET A 173 -1.74 0.06 10.42
N PRO A 174 -1.99 -0.86 11.37
CA PRO A 174 -2.01 -2.29 11.10
C PRO A 174 -3.09 -2.72 10.11
N LEU A 175 -4.07 -1.85 9.83
CA LEU A 175 -5.12 -2.11 8.86
C LEU A 175 -5.56 -0.81 8.19
N ILE A 176 -5.55 -0.80 6.86
CA ILE A 176 -6.16 0.19 5.99
C ILE A 176 -6.98 -0.57 4.95
N VAL A 177 -8.20 -0.14 4.69
CA VAL A 177 -9.10 -0.72 3.68
C VAL A 177 -9.65 0.42 2.85
N ASP A 178 -9.39 0.39 1.55
CA ASP A 178 -9.93 1.38 0.62
C ASP A 178 -11.43 1.20 0.41
N VAL A 179 -12.10 2.30 0.06
CA VAL A 179 -13.48 2.30 -0.42
C VAL A 179 -13.50 3.03 -1.75
N THR A 180 -13.97 2.34 -2.78
CA THR A 180 -14.03 2.84 -4.14
C THR A 180 -15.47 3.21 -4.52
N ASN A 181 -15.59 4.00 -5.58
CA ASN A 181 -16.87 4.32 -6.18
C ASN A 181 -16.82 3.99 -7.68
N PRO A 182 -17.56 2.98 -8.16
CA PRO A 182 -17.60 2.65 -9.59
C PRO A 182 -18.42 3.68 -10.39
N GLU A 183 -19.25 4.48 -9.74
CA GLU A 183 -20.05 5.52 -10.38
C GLU A 183 -19.25 6.82 -10.54
N PRO A 184 -19.58 7.65 -11.54
CA PRO A 184 -18.84 8.89 -11.80
C PRO A 184 -19.00 9.95 -10.71
N VAL A 185 -19.94 9.80 -9.77
CA VAL A 185 -20.18 10.75 -8.66
C VAL A 185 -20.52 9.97 -7.38
N PRO A 186 -19.97 10.35 -6.21
CA PRO A 186 -18.92 11.34 -6.01
C PRO A 186 -17.57 10.89 -6.58
N ARG A 187 -16.84 11.82 -7.17
CA ARG A 187 -15.48 11.58 -7.66
C ARG A 187 -14.51 11.55 -6.49
N TYR A 188 -13.48 10.71 -6.57
CA TYR A 188 -12.33 10.83 -5.69
C TYR A 188 -11.48 12.03 -6.11
N ALA A 189 -10.88 12.70 -5.12
CA ALA A 189 -10.05 13.88 -5.37
C ALA A 189 -8.58 13.51 -5.67
N GLY A 190 -7.95 14.31 -6.53
CA GLY A 190 -6.51 14.21 -6.81
C GLY A 190 -6.11 12.96 -7.61
N LYS A 191 -4.99 12.34 -7.22
CA LYS A 191 -4.43 11.13 -7.85
C LYS A 191 -4.67 9.85 -7.04
N SER A 192 -5.66 9.87 -6.13
CA SER A 192 -6.05 8.67 -5.39
C SER A 192 -6.78 7.71 -6.32
N ASP A 193 -6.72 6.41 -6.05
CA ASP A 193 -7.59 5.41 -6.70
C ASP A 193 -8.78 5.00 -5.80
N SER A 194 -8.87 5.60 -4.60
CA SER A 194 -9.94 5.38 -3.63
C SER A 194 -10.61 6.68 -3.20
N LEU A 195 -11.93 6.60 -2.94
CA LEU A 195 -12.75 7.71 -2.46
C LEU A 195 -12.59 7.90 -0.95
N CYS A 196 -12.48 6.78 -0.22
CA CYS A 196 -12.20 6.78 1.20
C CYS A 196 -11.18 5.70 1.58
N ALA A 197 -10.63 5.83 2.77
CA ALA A 197 -9.91 4.79 3.49
C ALA A 197 -10.50 4.63 4.89
N VAL A 198 -10.87 3.39 5.23
CA VAL A 198 -11.11 2.95 6.60
C VAL A 198 -9.78 2.47 7.17
N ALA A 199 -9.37 2.96 8.33
CA ALA A 199 -8.10 2.57 8.93
C ALA A 199 -8.19 2.40 10.45
N LEU A 200 -7.32 1.54 10.96
CA LEU A 200 -7.01 1.40 12.37
C LEU A 200 -5.60 1.93 12.61
N LYS A 201 -5.47 2.84 13.56
CA LYS A 201 -4.19 3.28 14.11
C LYS A 201 -4.03 2.68 15.49
N SER A 202 -2.90 2.00 15.74
CA SER A 202 -2.62 1.43 17.06
C SER A 202 -2.55 2.53 18.14
N GLN A 203 -3.16 2.27 19.28
CA GLN A 203 -3.01 3.10 20.47
C GLN A 203 -1.74 2.74 21.23
N SER A 204 -1.33 3.61 22.16
CA SER A 204 -0.27 3.28 23.12
C SER A 204 -0.76 2.19 24.08
N SER A 205 0.16 1.45 24.68
CA SER A 205 -0.16 0.45 25.71
C SER A 205 -0.93 1.04 26.89
N ALA A 206 -0.73 2.32 27.20
CA ALA A 206 -1.45 3.03 28.27
C ALA A 206 -2.97 3.16 28.02
N MET A 207 -3.42 3.08 26.76
CA MET A 207 -4.84 3.15 26.41
C MET A 207 -5.55 1.78 26.45
N ALA A 208 -4.79 0.67 26.44
CA ALA A 208 -5.36 -0.67 26.41
C ALA A 208 -6.20 -0.98 27.66
N ASP A 209 -5.84 -0.39 28.81
CA ASP A 209 -6.55 -0.57 30.08
C ASP A 209 -7.71 0.41 30.28
N VAL A 210 -7.89 1.39 29.40
CA VAL A 210 -8.96 2.39 29.52
C VAL A 210 -10.25 1.80 28.96
N PRO A 211 -11.32 1.65 29.76
CA PRO A 211 -12.56 1.04 29.28
C PRO A 211 -13.29 1.96 28.29
N GLN A 212 -13.99 1.36 27.32
CA GLN A 212 -14.71 2.11 26.27
C GLN A 212 -15.68 3.17 26.84
N ARG A 213 -16.29 2.93 28.01
CA ARG A 213 -17.19 3.91 28.66
C ARG A 213 -16.48 5.23 29.00
N GLU A 214 -15.20 5.16 29.34
CA GLU A 214 -14.37 6.31 29.71
C GLU A 214 -13.90 7.04 28.45
N LEU A 215 -13.51 6.30 27.41
CA LEU A 215 -13.23 6.86 26.08
C LEU A 215 -14.46 7.52 25.44
N ASN A 216 -15.66 7.08 25.81
CA ASN A 216 -16.93 7.67 25.39
C ASN A 216 -17.43 8.82 26.31
N SER A 217 -16.67 9.18 27.36
CA SER A 217 -17.06 10.25 28.27
C SER A 217 -17.05 11.62 27.57
N PRO A 218 -17.86 12.59 28.02
CA PRO A 218 -17.86 13.93 27.44
C PRO A 218 -16.48 14.59 27.41
N GLU A 219 -15.67 14.36 28.45
CA GLU A 219 -14.29 14.86 28.54
C GLU A 219 -13.38 14.22 27.49
N ALA A 220 -13.39 12.89 27.37
CA ALA A 220 -12.60 12.19 26.35
C ALA A 220 -13.00 12.62 24.92
N ILE A 221 -14.28 12.81 24.66
CA ILE A 221 -14.79 13.28 23.37
C ILE A 221 -14.41 14.74 23.09
N ALA A 222 -14.35 15.59 24.13
CA ALA A 222 -13.84 16.96 24.01
C ALA A 222 -12.33 16.98 23.72
N ASN A 223 -11.55 16.12 24.38
CA ASN A 223 -10.11 15.96 24.14
C ASN A 223 -9.83 15.44 22.73
N LEU A 224 -10.61 14.47 22.25
CA LEU A 224 -10.55 14.00 20.85
C LEU A 224 -10.83 15.15 19.88
N LYS A 225 -11.88 15.94 20.10
CA LYS A 225 -12.19 17.12 19.29
C LYS A 225 -11.03 18.12 19.27
N ALA A 226 -10.47 18.47 20.42
CA ALA A 226 -9.34 19.39 20.50
C ALA A 226 -8.10 18.86 19.76
N SER A 227 -7.83 17.55 19.87
CA SER A 227 -6.75 16.88 19.13
C SER A 227 -6.95 16.96 17.61
N ILE A 228 -8.18 16.76 17.14
CA ILE A 228 -8.56 16.90 15.73
C ILE A 228 -8.37 18.33 15.26
N GLU A 229 -8.89 19.30 16.03
CA GLU A 229 -8.82 20.72 15.68
C GLU A 229 -7.38 21.20 15.58
N SER A 230 -6.53 20.81 16.55
CA SER A 230 -5.10 21.08 16.53
C SER A 230 -4.42 20.50 15.28
N THR A 231 -4.66 19.22 14.99
CA THR A 231 -4.05 18.52 13.84
C THR A 231 -4.48 19.15 12.51
N ILE A 232 -5.78 19.42 12.33
CA ILE A 232 -6.30 19.98 11.07
C ILE A 232 -5.89 21.43 10.92
N SER A 233 -5.75 22.22 11.99
CA SER A 233 -5.32 23.63 11.88
C SER A 233 -4.00 23.81 11.12
N ILE A 234 -3.11 22.81 11.20
CA ILE A 234 -1.85 22.74 10.46
C ILE A 234 -2.08 22.39 8.99
N LEU A 235 -3.00 21.46 8.70
CA LEU A 235 -3.19 20.86 7.37
C LEU A 235 -4.26 21.56 6.51
N GLY A 236 -5.16 22.31 7.13
CA GLY A 236 -6.42 22.72 6.53
C GLY A 236 -7.18 23.81 7.30
N VAL A 237 -8.38 24.10 6.83
CA VAL A 237 -9.36 24.97 7.49
C VAL A 237 -10.61 24.15 7.78
N ILE A 238 -10.97 24.07 9.05
CA ILE A 238 -12.14 23.33 9.52
C ILE A 238 -13.39 24.10 9.12
N GLU A 239 -14.30 23.43 8.43
CA GLU A 239 -15.59 23.99 8.04
C GLU A 239 -16.68 23.54 9.01
N ARG A 240 -16.58 22.31 9.52
CA ARG A 240 -17.55 21.75 10.46
C ARG A 240 -16.95 20.62 11.28
N VAL A 241 -17.29 20.56 12.56
CA VAL A 241 -17.07 19.41 13.46
C VAL A 241 -18.39 19.04 14.11
N MET A 242 -18.75 17.76 14.09
CA MET A 242 -19.98 17.25 14.71
C MET A 242 -19.70 15.94 15.44
N PRO A 243 -20.43 15.62 16.51
CA PRO A 243 -20.37 14.29 17.11
C PRO A 243 -20.89 13.23 16.13
N ILE A 244 -20.31 12.03 16.21
CA ILE A 244 -20.76 10.85 15.47
C ILE A 244 -20.70 9.62 16.39
N GLU A 245 -21.62 8.68 16.15
CA GLU A 245 -21.58 7.35 16.77
C GLU A 245 -21.24 6.32 15.70
N PHE A 246 -20.18 5.57 15.96
CA PHE A 246 -19.75 4.42 15.18
C PHE A 246 -20.56 3.18 15.60
N GLY A 247 -20.45 2.11 14.81
CA GLY A 247 -20.97 0.81 15.18
C GLY A 247 -20.35 0.29 16.48
N GLY A 248 -21.08 -0.55 17.21
CA GLY A 248 -20.62 -1.08 18.50
C GLY A 248 -20.59 -0.05 19.64
N GLY A 249 -21.18 1.13 19.46
CA GLY A 249 -21.36 2.14 20.51
C GLY A 249 -20.14 3.01 20.79
N VAL A 250 -19.15 3.05 19.88
CA VAL A 250 -18.00 3.95 19.97
C VAL A 250 -18.44 5.37 19.61
N LYS A 251 -18.17 6.34 20.49
CA LYS A 251 -18.44 7.76 20.24
C LYS A 251 -17.22 8.43 19.63
N GLY A 252 -17.45 9.42 18.78
CA GLY A 252 -16.37 10.11 18.09
C GLY A 252 -16.77 11.46 17.52
N GLN A 253 -15.92 11.96 16.63
CA GLN A 253 -16.11 13.25 15.95
C GLN A 253 -15.98 13.04 14.44
N GLU A 254 -16.93 13.58 13.68
CA GLU A 254 -16.78 13.80 12.25
C GLU A 254 -16.36 15.25 11.99
N THR A 255 -15.55 15.44 10.95
CA THR A 255 -15.02 16.75 10.57
C THR A 255 -15.01 16.88 9.05
N VAL A 256 -15.45 18.03 8.56
CA VAL A 256 -15.28 18.45 7.17
C VAL A 256 -14.32 19.63 7.17
N TYR A 257 -13.30 19.55 6.32
CA TYR A 257 -12.28 20.58 6.22
C TYR A 257 -11.76 20.72 4.79
N SER A 258 -11.28 21.91 4.47
CA SER A 258 -10.56 22.19 3.23
C SER A 258 -9.05 22.05 3.45
N PRO A 259 -8.32 21.41 2.52
CA PRO A 259 -6.87 21.33 2.62
C PRO A 259 -6.21 22.67 2.26
N LYS A 260 -5.11 23.01 2.95
CA LYS A 260 -4.28 24.19 2.63
C LYS A 260 -3.23 23.92 1.56
N ILE A 261 -2.89 22.65 1.34
CA ILE A 261 -1.79 22.21 0.47
C ILE A 261 -2.25 21.03 -0.39
N GLY A 262 -1.64 20.89 -1.56
CA GLY A 262 -1.88 19.80 -2.50
C GLY A 262 -2.53 20.25 -3.82
N PRO A 263 -2.60 19.34 -4.81
CA PRO A 263 -3.26 19.64 -6.08
C PRO A 263 -4.73 19.98 -5.87
N ASP A 264 -5.21 21.02 -6.55
CA ASP A 264 -6.61 21.47 -6.52
C ASP A 264 -7.21 21.68 -5.13
N HIS A 265 -6.37 21.99 -4.11
CA HIS A 265 -6.79 22.02 -2.71
C HIS A 265 -8.00 22.95 -2.46
N GLU A 266 -8.15 24.02 -3.23
CA GLU A 266 -9.30 24.94 -3.16
C GLU A 266 -10.63 24.25 -3.49
N ARG A 267 -10.60 23.27 -4.42
CA ARG A 267 -11.75 22.51 -4.92
C ARG A 267 -11.95 21.18 -4.22
N VAL A 268 -11.07 20.79 -3.30
CA VAL A 268 -11.16 19.53 -2.58
C VAL A 268 -11.78 19.74 -1.20
N ARG A 269 -12.58 18.78 -0.77
CA ARG A 269 -13.06 18.67 0.61
C ARG A 269 -12.73 17.30 1.17
N LEU A 270 -12.20 17.31 2.38
CA LEU A 270 -11.95 16.11 3.16
C LEU A 270 -13.04 15.93 4.19
N TYR A 271 -13.47 14.69 4.33
CA TYR A 271 -14.27 14.21 5.43
C TYR A 271 -13.41 13.28 6.27
N MET A 272 -13.45 13.45 7.58
CA MET A 272 -12.78 12.54 8.51
C MET A 272 -13.72 12.23 9.67
N ALA A 273 -13.91 10.96 9.99
CA ALA A 273 -14.56 10.52 11.21
C ALA A 273 -13.56 9.72 12.05
N LEU A 274 -13.40 10.08 13.33
CA LEU A 274 -12.51 9.41 14.27
C LEU A 274 -13.25 8.98 15.54
N GLY A 275 -12.94 7.80 16.04
CA GLY A 275 -13.39 7.29 17.34
C GLY A 275 -12.29 6.49 18.02
N ASP A 276 -12.18 6.61 19.34
CA ASP A 276 -11.16 5.92 20.13
C ASP A 276 -11.73 4.66 20.78
N THR A 277 -10.94 3.60 20.70
CA THR A 277 -11.12 2.33 21.41
C THR A 277 -9.83 2.01 22.18
N PRO A 278 -9.84 1.05 23.12
CA PRO A 278 -8.66 0.78 23.94
C PRO A 278 -7.42 0.41 23.10
N ASN A 279 -7.62 -0.36 22.02
CA ASN A 279 -6.52 -0.86 21.20
C ASN A 279 -6.25 0.00 19.96
N TYR A 280 -7.28 0.69 19.45
CA TYR A 280 -7.20 1.39 18.17
C TYR A 280 -7.92 2.73 18.19
N ARG A 281 -7.38 3.71 17.45
CA ARG A 281 -8.18 4.79 16.88
C ARG A 281 -8.72 4.30 15.55
N VAL A 282 -10.04 4.26 15.44
CA VAL A 282 -10.74 3.90 14.21
C VAL A 282 -10.95 5.19 13.41
N SER A 283 -10.67 5.15 12.11
CA SER A 283 -10.80 6.31 11.24
C SER A 283 -11.47 5.97 9.91
N LEU A 284 -12.35 6.85 9.44
CA LEU A 284 -12.76 6.94 8.04
C LEU A 284 -12.31 8.28 7.50
N THR A 285 -11.47 8.27 6.46
CA THR A 285 -11.05 9.49 5.76
C THR A 285 -11.49 9.41 4.32
N CYS A 286 -12.17 10.43 3.82
CA CYS A 286 -12.63 10.51 2.43
C CYS A 286 -12.21 11.86 1.82
N ALA A 287 -11.98 11.87 0.51
CA ALA A 287 -11.68 13.10 -0.22
C ALA A 287 -12.46 13.16 -1.53
N THR A 288 -13.18 14.25 -1.75
CA THR A 288 -13.97 14.50 -2.96
C THR A 288 -13.93 15.99 -3.33
N TYR A 289 -14.57 16.37 -4.42
CA TYR A 289 -14.66 17.78 -4.83
C TYR A 289 -15.77 18.53 -4.08
N VAL A 290 -15.63 19.85 -3.96
CA VAL A 290 -16.62 20.74 -3.32
C VAL A 290 -18.03 20.49 -3.87
N GLU A 291 -18.17 20.37 -5.18
CA GLU A 291 -19.46 20.15 -5.85
C GLU A 291 -20.09 18.77 -5.57
N ASP A 292 -19.28 17.76 -5.24
CA ASP A 292 -19.73 16.38 -5.00
C ASP A 292 -20.01 16.13 -3.51
N MET A 293 -19.42 16.93 -2.63
CA MET A 293 -19.48 16.77 -1.17
C MET A 293 -20.92 16.69 -0.61
N PRO A 294 -21.91 17.49 -1.06
CA PRO A 294 -23.29 17.36 -0.59
C PRO A 294 -23.90 15.98 -0.84
N LYS A 295 -23.55 15.33 -1.97
CA LYS A 295 -24.00 13.97 -2.32
C LYS A 295 -23.17 12.90 -1.63
N ALA A 296 -21.89 13.16 -1.41
CA ALA A 296 -20.95 12.21 -0.81
C ALA A 296 -21.14 12.05 0.70
N LEU A 297 -21.42 13.15 1.40
CA LEU A 297 -21.47 13.19 2.87
C LEU A 297 -22.44 12.18 3.51
N PRO A 298 -23.67 11.96 3.00
CA PRO A 298 -24.54 10.90 3.52
C PRO A 298 -23.94 9.50 3.37
N LEU A 299 -23.23 9.22 2.27
CA LEU A 299 -22.56 7.95 2.03
C LEU A 299 -21.43 7.74 3.04
N PHE A 300 -20.58 8.75 3.24
CA PHE A 300 -19.46 8.69 4.20
C PHE A 300 -19.93 8.45 5.63
N ARG A 301 -20.97 9.16 6.05
CA ARG A 301 -21.60 8.96 7.37
C ARG A 301 -22.19 7.57 7.52
N SER A 302 -22.80 7.03 6.46
CA SER A 302 -23.34 5.67 6.48
C SER A 302 -22.24 4.64 6.73
N ILE A 303 -21.07 4.78 6.10
CA ILE A 303 -19.93 3.89 6.34
C ILE A 303 -19.50 3.98 7.81
N ALA A 304 -19.20 5.20 8.28
CA ALA A 304 -18.72 5.44 9.65
C ALA A 304 -19.65 4.83 10.72
N ARG A 305 -20.96 4.96 10.55
CA ARG A 305 -21.96 4.40 11.48
C ARG A 305 -22.01 2.87 11.52
N THR A 306 -21.50 2.19 10.50
CA THR A 306 -21.45 0.72 10.46
C THR A 306 -20.10 0.16 10.93
N MET A 307 -19.07 1.00 11.02
CA MET A 307 -17.75 0.59 11.46
C MET A 307 -17.78 0.20 12.93
N ALA A 308 -17.49 -1.05 13.23
CA ALA A 308 -17.48 -1.61 14.58
C ALA A 308 -16.21 -2.43 14.80
N LEU A 309 -15.74 -2.46 16.05
CA LEU A 309 -14.74 -3.40 16.53
C LEU A 309 -15.43 -4.45 17.39
N GLY A 310 -15.43 -5.69 16.93
CA GLY A 310 -15.85 -6.85 17.71
C GLY A 310 -14.84 -7.15 18.83
N LYS A 311 -15.26 -7.94 19.82
CA LYS A 311 -14.31 -8.49 20.80
C LYS A 311 -13.39 -9.46 20.07
N SER A 312 -12.09 -9.18 20.05
CA SER A 312 -11.08 -10.19 19.70
C SER A 312 -11.23 -11.35 20.69
N HIS A 313 -11.45 -12.56 20.19
CA HIS A 313 -11.51 -13.78 21.01
C HIS A 313 -10.13 -14.19 21.49
#